data_AF-A0A430RMN8-F1
#
_entry.id   AF-A0A430RMN8-F1
#
_cell.length_a   1.000
_cell.length_b   1.000
_cell.length_c   1.000
_cell.angle_alpha   90.00
_cell.angle_beta   90.00
_cell.angle_gamma   90.00
#
_symmetry.space_group_name_H-M   'P 1'
#
loop_
_entity.id
_entity.type
_entity.pdbx_description
1 polymer ?
#
loop_
_entity_poly.entity_id
_entity_poly.type
_entity_poly.pdbx_seq_one_letter_code
_entity_poly.pdbx_strand_id
1 'polypeptide(L)' 'METPIRPGSFHNEEARKTLASILNLLQKDRALGERALRLWAAMHGLDPEEALALARSGEAEAPTSQEAPPS' A
#
# COMPACT_ATOMS: atom_id res chain seq x y z
N MET A 1 -30.94 -8.61 3.46
CA MET A 1 -29.77 -9.32 2.90
C MET A 1 -28.54 -8.68 3.50
N GLU A 2 -27.82 -9.41 4.36
CA GLU A 2 -26.58 -8.93 4.97
C GLU A 2 -25.48 -9.03 3.93
N THR A 3 -24.89 -7.89 3.54
CA THR A 3 -23.77 -7.87 2.59
C THR A 3 -22.53 -8.43 3.27
N PRO A 4 -21.87 -9.46 2.72
CA PRO A 4 -20.68 -10.02 3.35
C PRO A 4 -19.57 -8.98 3.31
N ILE A 5 -19.12 -8.54 4.49
CA ILE A 5 -17.92 -7.71 4.63
C ILE A 5 -16.75 -8.55 4.11
N ARG A 6 -16.24 -8.21 2.92
CA ARG A 6 -15.04 -8.85 2.37
C ARG A 6 -13.87 -8.57 3.33
N PRO A 7 -13.23 -9.59 3.93
CA PRO A 7 -12.12 -9.39 4.87
C PRO A 7 -10.84 -8.83 4.23
N GLY A 8 -10.81 -8.69 2.90
CA GLY A 8 -9.62 -8.30 2.14
C GLY A 8 -9.44 -6.79 1.91
N SER A 9 -10.47 -5.97 2.10
CA SER A 9 -10.40 -4.53 1.76
C SER A 9 -9.76 -3.66 2.84
N PHE A 10 -10.02 -3.95 4.12
CA PHE A 10 -9.45 -3.16 5.24
C PHE A 10 -7.93 -3.32 5.36
N HIS A 11 -7.42 -4.54 5.20
CA HIS A 11 -5.97 -4.82 5.24
C HIS A 11 -5.21 -4.06 4.14
N ASN A 12 -5.84 -3.84 2.99
CA ASN A 12 -5.20 -3.16 1.86
C ASN A 12 -5.05 -1.65 2.11
N GLU A 13 -6.08 -1.01 2.68
CA GLU A 13 -6.02 0.43 2.99
C GLU A 13 -5.04 0.74 4.13
N GLU A 14 -5.01 -0.08 5.18
CA GLU A 14 -4.08 0.09 6.30
C GLU A 14 -2.63 -0.20 5.90
N ALA A 15 -2.41 -1.21 5.04
CA ALA A 15 -1.12 -1.46 4.44
C ALA A 15 -0.64 -0.27 3.61
N ARG A 16 -1.52 0.34 2.80
CA ARG A 16 -1.20 1.55 2.02
C ARG A 16 -0.84 2.75 2.90
N LYS A 17 -1.59 3.00 3.98
CA LYS A 17 -1.30 4.09 4.93
C LYS A 17 0.04 3.89 5.63
N THR A 18 0.33 2.65 6.01
CA THR A 18 1.63 2.26 6.58
C THR A 18 2.75 2.54 5.59
N LEU A 19 2.58 2.14 4.33
CA LEU A 19 3.58 2.29 3.28
C LEU A 19 3.86 3.77 2.95
N ALA A 20 2.83 4.62 2.91
CA ALA A 20 2.98 6.07 2.77
C ALA A 20 3.74 6.70 3.95
N SER A 21 3.50 6.21 5.17
CA SER A 21 4.21 6.66 6.37
C SER A 21 5.69 6.27 6.32
N ILE A 22 6.02 5.07 5.81
CA ILE A 22 7.39 4.61 5.58
C ILE A 22 8.10 5.50 4.55
N LEU A 23 7.43 5.91 3.46
CA LEU A 23 7.99 6.84 2.48
C LEU A 23 8.30 8.21 3.09
N ASN A 24 7.39 8.76 3.91
CA ASN A 24 7.64 10.00 4.62
C ASN A 24 8.84 9.86 5.58
N LEU A 25 9.00 8.69 6.21
CA LEU A 25 10.13 8.41 7.07
C LEU A 25 11.45 8.35 6.29
N LEU A 26 11.47 7.72 5.11
CA LEU A 26 12.63 7.70 4.21
C LEU A 26 13.13 9.11 3.82
N GLN A 27 12.22 10.08 3.69
CA GLN A 27 12.58 11.47 3.41
C GLN A 27 13.19 12.20 4.61
N LYS A 28 12.77 11.85 5.83
CA LYS A 28 13.20 12.51 7.09
C LYS A 28 14.44 11.86 7.70
N ASP A 29 14.46 10.53 7.71
CA ASP A 29 15.54 9.69 8.19
C ASP A 29 15.64 8.45 7.30
N ARG A 30 16.63 8.48 6.41
CA ARG A 30 16.84 7.42 5.43
C ARG A 30 17.13 6.07 6.09
N ALA A 31 17.97 6.03 7.12
CA ALA A 31 18.37 4.76 7.74
C ALA A 31 17.20 4.09 8.48
N LEU A 32 16.39 4.90 9.17
CA LEU A 32 15.20 4.41 9.86
C LEU A 32 14.10 4.01 8.86
N GLY A 33 13.89 4.80 7.81
CA GLY A 33 12.94 4.49 6.74
C GLY A 33 13.29 3.20 5.99
N GLU A 34 14.57 2.97 5.68
CA GLU A 34 15.02 1.74 5.01
C GLU A 34 14.80 0.50 5.90
N ARG A 35 15.00 0.63 7.23
CA ARG A 35 14.71 -0.46 8.18
C ARG A 35 13.20 -0.75 8.26
N ALA A 36 12.38 0.29 8.35
CA ALA A 36 10.93 0.14 8.41
C ALA A 36 10.38 -0.52 7.12
N LEU A 37 10.90 -0.11 5.95
CA LEU A 37 10.54 -0.70 4.67
C LEU A 37 10.90 -2.18 4.59
N ARG A 38 12.11 -2.57 5.01
CA ARG A 38 12.54 -3.99 5.01
C ARG A 38 11.67 -4.85 5.92
N LEU A 39 11.32 -4.35 7.10
CA LEU A 39 10.44 -5.07 8.02
C LEU A 39 9.05 -5.25 7.44
N TRP A 40 8.49 -4.19 6.85
CA TRP A 40 7.20 -4.25 6.18
C TRP A 40 7.25 -5.24 5.01
N ALA A 41 8.26 -5.18 4.15
CA ALA A 41 8.45 -6.11 3.05
C ALA A 41 8.48 -7.57 3.54
N ALA A 42 9.26 -7.86 4.59
CA ALA A 42 9.35 -9.19 5.19
C ALA A 42 8.01 -9.70 5.73
N MET A 43 7.19 -8.85 6.36
CA MET A 43 5.85 -9.23 6.84
C MET A 43 4.90 -9.58 5.70
N HIS A 44 5.10 -8.96 4.54
CA HIS A 44 4.28 -9.17 3.34
C HIS A 44 4.88 -10.20 2.37
N GLY A 45 6.03 -10.81 2.71
CA GLY A 45 6.72 -11.78 1.85
C GLY A 45 7.30 -11.17 0.57
N LEU A 46 7.61 -9.87 0.59
CA LEU A 46 8.10 -9.09 -0.53
C LEU A 46 9.59 -8.77 -0.37
N ASP A 47 10.25 -8.52 -1.50
CA ASP A 47 11.56 -7.90 -1.48
C ASP A 47 11.47 -6.40 -1.14
N PRO A 48 12.51 -5.80 -0.53
CA PRO A 48 12.51 -4.37 -0.20
C PRO A 48 12.33 -3.46 -1.43
N GLU A 49 12.81 -3.89 -2.60
CA GLU A 49 12.63 -3.16 -3.85
C GLU A 49 11.19 -3.24 -4.36
N GLU A 50 10.55 -4.40 -4.23
CA GLU A 50 9.12 -4.57 -4.57
C GLU A 50 8.24 -3.75 -3.63
N ALA A 51 8.54 -3.75 -2.33
CA ALA A 51 7.84 -2.91 -1.36
C ALA A 51 8.03 -1.42 -1.66
N LEU A 52 9.22 -1.00 -2.10
CA LEU A 52 9.46 0.39 -2.53
C LEU A 52 8.69 0.73 -3.81
N ALA A 53 8.64 -0.20 -4.77
CA ALA A 53 7.86 -0.04 -5.99
C ALA A 53 6.38 0.11 -5.64
N LEU A 54 5.81 -0.79 -4.83
CA LEU A 54 4.44 -0.70 -4.33
C LEU A 54 4.16 0.61 -3.58
N ALA A 55 5.14 1.11 -2.82
CA ALA A 55 5.01 2.37 -2.10
C ALA A 55 4.85 3.56 -3.05
N ARG A 56 5.61 3.56 -4.15
CA ARG A 56 5.54 4.59 -5.19
C ARG A 56 4.34 4.39 -6.13
N SER A 57 3.94 3.14 -6.34
CA SER A 57 2.78 2.75 -7.15
C SER A 57 1.45 2.95 -6.42
N GLY A 58 1.46 3.16 -5.10
CA GLY A 58 0.25 3.46 -4.31
C GLY A 58 -0.47 4.76 -4.72
N GLU A 59 0.16 5.60 -5.56
CA GLU A 59 -0.46 6.73 -6.25
C GLU A 59 -1.18 6.34 -7.56
N ALA A 60 -0.87 5.18 -8.14
CA ALA A 60 -1.34 4.77 -9.47
C ALA A 60 -2.63 3.93 -9.46
N GLU A 61 -3.02 3.35 -8.32
CA GLU A 61 -4.25 2.55 -8.20
C GLU A 61 -5.30 3.26 -7.34
N ALA A 62 -5.72 4.46 -7.77
CA ALA A 62 -7.13 4.79 -7.62
C ALA A 62 -7.86 3.92 -8.64
N PRO A 63 -8.79 3.04 -8.25
CA PRO A 63 -9.63 2.38 -9.22
C PRO A 63 -10.47 3.48 -9.86
N THR A 64 -10.13 3.88 -11.08
CA THR A 64 -11.11 4.46 -11.98
C THR A 64 -12.07 3.32 -12.34
N SER A 65 -12.93 2.95 -11.40
CA SER A 65 -14.24 2.37 -11.72
C SER A 65 -15.08 3.47 -12.36
N GLN A 66 -14.68 3.91 -13.55
CA GLN A 66 -15.60 4.51 -14.49
C GLN A 66 -16.28 3.34 -15.20
N GLU A 67 -17.31 2.81 -14.55
CA GLU A 67 -18.35 2.09 -15.25
C GLU A 67 -18.90 3.06 -16.31
N ALA A 68 -18.68 2.75 -17.58
CA ALA A 68 -19.16 3.55 -18.70
C ALA A 68 -20.69 3.66 -18.61
N PRO A 69 -21.31 4.81 -18.95
CA PRO A 69 -22.75 4.96 -18.84
C PRO A 69 -23.44 3.99 -19.83
N PRO A 70 -24.60 3.41 -19.47
CA PRO A 70 -25.35 2.57 -20.39
C PRO A 70 -25.87 3.41 -21.57
N SER A 71 -25.98 2.74 -22.72
CA SER A 71 -26.38 3.28 -24.04
C SER A 71 -27.74 3.95 -24.07
#